data_AF-A0A6J6AWW4-F1
#
_entry.id   AF-A0A6J6AWW4-F1
#
_cell.length_a   1.000
_cell.length_b   1.000
_cell.length_c   1.000
_cell.angle_alpha   90.00
_cell.angle_beta   90.00
_cell.angle_gamma   90.00
#
_symmetry.space_group_name_H-M   'P 1'
#
loop_
_entity.id
_entity.type
_entity.pdbx_description
1 polymer ?
#
loop_
_entity_poly.entity_id
_entity_poly.type
_entity_poly.pdbx_seq_one_letter_code
_entity_poly.pdbx_strand_id
1 'polypeptide(L)'
;MSTSDYKKTLELLFDTLASIHNLCADLTEAQFKTPTQCPGWTVQDNLSHMIGTEKSMGGHGSTKHRATSLEFVKNPIGEMNEHEVDARRSLTGTEVLKEFDQVMSSRRAQLESEPEEYFTKETMTPTGKGTVADFLHIRVMDCWVHEQDIRRALNIAGNQNSASAELTVDRLCRTLPIVVGKRAATPEGSSVIIHITGPIVREIAITVVNGRATVVDSLNDSPIMELFFDSNTFVELATGRITAQEALPRWKVSGDTDLGERVVNAINMMI
;
A
#
# COMPACT_ATOMS: atom_id res chain seq x y z
N MET A 1 0.27 21.90 -4.30
CA MET A 1 0.02 20.72 -5.15
C MET A 1 1.25 20.55 -6.00
N SER A 2 2.13 19.61 -5.65
CA SER A 2 3.20 19.21 -6.57
C SER A 2 2.48 18.58 -7.77
N THR A 3 2.65 19.14 -8.96
CA THR A 3 2.34 18.43 -10.20
C THR A 3 3.04 17.09 -10.10
N SER A 4 2.26 16.02 -9.91
CA SER A 4 2.80 14.66 -9.91
C SER A 4 3.65 14.52 -11.16
N ASP A 5 4.93 14.25 -10.99
CA ASP A 5 5.79 13.84 -12.09
C ASP A 5 5.28 12.47 -12.54
N TYR A 6 4.32 12.48 -13.46
CA TYR A 6 3.68 11.26 -13.95
C TYR A 6 4.72 10.36 -14.62
N LYS A 7 5.78 10.94 -15.22
CA LYS A 7 6.87 10.16 -15.81
C LYS A 7 7.61 9.39 -14.74
N LYS A 8 7.96 10.06 -13.63
CA LYS A 8 8.57 9.36 -12.49
C LYS A 8 7.64 8.29 -11.91
N THR A 9 6.34 8.58 -11.83
CA THR A 9 5.33 7.62 -11.35
C THR A 9 5.25 6.39 -12.26
N LEU A 10 5.31 6.58 -13.58
CA LEU A 10 5.32 5.49 -14.55
C LEU A 10 6.59 4.65 -14.44
N GLU A 11 7.77 5.26 -14.34
CA GLU A 11 9.03 4.54 -14.10
C GLU A 11 8.91 3.61 -12.88
N LEU A 12 8.44 4.13 -11.75
CA LEU A 12 8.30 3.35 -10.52
C LEU A 12 7.28 2.22 -10.66
N LEU A 13 6.15 2.48 -11.31
CA LEU A 13 5.13 1.45 -11.57
C LEU A 13 5.73 0.33 -12.42
N PHE A 14 6.43 0.70 -13.48
CA PHE A 14 7.05 -0.20 -14.44
C PHE A 14 8.17 -1.04 -13.84
N ASP A 15 9.00 -0.47 -12.99
CA ASP A 15 10.05 -1.18 -12.26
C ASP A 15 9.45 -2.19 -11.26
N THR A 16 8.40 -1.77 -10.53
CA THR A 16 7.68 -2.67 -9.61
C THR A 16 7.02 -3.82 -10.34
N LEU A 17 6.33 -3.58 -11.46
CA LEU A 17 5.71 -4.65 -12.25
C LEU A 17 6.73 -5.63 -12.83
N ALA A 18 7.87 -5.13 -13.32
CA ALA A 18 8.97 -5.99 -13.79
C ALA A 18 9.55 -6.84 -12.66
N SER A 19 9.70 -6.27 -11.46
CA SER A 19 10.15 -7.02 -10.29
C SER A 19 9.18 -8.13 -9.89
N ILE A 20 7.87 -7.86 -9.91
CA ILE A 20 6.84 -8.86 -9.61
C ILE A 20 6.91 -10.02 -10.61
N HIS A 21 7.03 -9.72 -11.91
CA HIS A 21 7.23 -10.77 -12.93
C HIS A 21 8.45 -11.63 -12.60
N ASN A 22 9.62 -11.00 -12.37
CA ASN A 22 10.86 -11.72 -12.06
C ASN A 22 10.75 -12.56 -10.78
N LEU A 23 10.05 -12.06 -9.75
CA LEU A 23 9.78 -12.79 -8.52
C LEU A 23 8.91 -14.03 -8.76
N CYS A 24 7.98 -13.96 -9.71
CA CYS A 24 6.99 -15.01 -9.97
C CYS A 24 7.42 -16.02 -11.05
N ALA A 25 8.41 -15.68 -11.89
CA ALA A 25 8.79 -16.43 -13.09
C ALA A 25 9.10 -17.91 -12.84
N ASP A 26 9.78 -18.22 -11.73
CA ASP A 26 10.22 -19.57 -11.37
C ASP A 26 9.44 -20.19 -10.22
N LEU A 27 8.28 -19.63 -9.86
CA LEU A 27 7.46 -20.18 -8.78
C LEU A 27 6.80 -21.49 -9.21
N THR A 28 6.83 -22.46 -8.29
CA THR A 28 6.04 -23.69 -8.40
C THR A 28 4.56 -23.40 -8.18
N GLU A 29 3.69 -24.28 -8.67
CA GLU A 29 2.25 -24.18 -8.41
C GLU A 29 1.92 -24.12 -6.91
N ALA A 30 2.63 -24.90 -6.09
CA ALA A 30 2.47 -24.86 -4.64
C ALA A 30 2.78 -23.47 -4.05
N GLN A 31 3.82 -22.79 -4.56
CA GLN A 31 4.18 -21.43 -4.12
C GLN A 31 3.13 -20.39 -4.56
N PHE A 32 2.58 -20.52 -5.76
CA PHE A 32 1.47 -19.67 -6.21
C PHE A 32 0.23 -19.79 -5.32
N LYS A 33 -0.03 -20.98 -4.77
CA LYS A 33 -1.15 -21.24 -3.86
C LYS A 33 -0.82 -20.98 -2.39
N THR A 34 0.38 -20.49 -2.06
CA THR A 34 0.74 -20.11 -0.69
C THR A 34 -0.10 -18.92 -0.23
N PRO A 35 -0.77 -19.00 0.94
CA PRO A 35 -1.47 -17.86 1.54
C PRO A 35 -0.53 -16.69 1.87
N THR A 36 -1.02 -15.48 1.71
CA THR A 36 -0.30 -14.26 2.11
C THR A 36 -0.89 -13.66 3.39
N GLN A 37 -0.29 -12.57 3.87
CA GLN A 37 -0.84 -11.79 4.98
C GLN A 37 -2.02 -10.91 4.57
N CYS A 38 -2.36 -10.84 3.27
CA CYS A 38 -3.65 -10.30 2.84
C CYS A 38 -4.72 -11.40 3.06
N PRO A 39 -5.68 -11.21 3.97
CA PRO A 39 -6.57 -12.30 4.39
C PRO A 39 -7.37 -12.89 3.23
N GLY A 40 -7.32 -14.22 3.10
CA GLY A 40 -8.00 -14.97 2.04
C GLY A 40 -7.30 -14.95 0.68
N TRP A 41 -6.16 -14.27 0.55
CA TRP A 41 -5.43 -14.15 -0.71
C TRP A 41 -4.13 -14.96 -0.69
N THR A 42 -3.95 -15.76 -1.74
CA THR A 42 -2.71 -16.45 -2.09
C THR A 42 -1.78 -15.56 -2.92
N VAL A 43 -0.54 -16.00 -3.15
CA VAL A 43 0.40 -15.34 -4.08
C VAL A 43 -0.24 -15.11 -5.45
N GLN A 44 -0.98 -16.08 -5.97
CA GLN A 44 -1.73 -15.95 -7.22
C GLN A 44 -2.83 -14.88 -7.15
N ASP A 45 -3.50 -14.75 -6.01
CA ASP A 45 -4.59 -13.78 -5.84
C ASP A 45 -4.04 -12.33 -5.88
N ASN A 46 -2.83 -12.09 -5.37
CA ASN A 46 -2.17 -10.78 -5.54
C ASN A 46 -1.96 -10.43 -7.01
N LEU A 47 -1.51 -11.37 -7.84
CA LEU A 47 -1.39 -11.17 -9.29
C LEU A 47 -2.77 -10.91 -9.93
N SER A 48 -3.78 -11.69 -9.53
CA SER A 48 -5.14 -11.61 -10.05
C SER A 48 -5.79 -10.24 -9.79
N HIS A 49 -5.58 -9.68 -8.60
CA HIS A 49 -6.00 -8.32 -8.25
C HIS A 49 -5.35 -7.25 -9.13
N MET A 50 -4.03 -7.34 -9.32
CA MET A 50 -3.30 -6.41 -10.19
C MET A 50 -3.78 -6.49 -11.64
N ILE A 51 -4.01 -7.70 -12.17
CA ILE A 51 -4.60 -7.90 -13.50
C ILE A 51 -5.96 -7.21 -13.59
N GLY A 52 -6.87 -7.46 -12.64
CA GLY A 52 -8.22 -6.89 -12.64
C GLY A 52 -8.20 -5.36 -12.65
N THR A 53 -7.38 -4.77 -11.78
CA THR A 53 -7.23 -3.31 -11.69
C THR A 53 -6.70 -2.73 -13.00
N GLU A 54 -5.65 -3.32 -13.58
CA GLU A 54 -5.03 -2.83 -14.80
C GLU A 54 -5.93 -3.00 -16.03
N LYS A 55 -6.70 -4.08 -16.13
CA LYS A 55 -7.72 -4.26 -17.19
C LYS A 55 -8.80 -3.18 -17.10
N SER A 56 -9.32 -2.94 -15.89
CA SER A 56 -10.33 -1.91 -15.64
C SER A 56 -9.81 -0.52 -16.03
N MET A 57 -8.63 -0.13 -15.54
CA MET A 57 -7.99 1.15 -15.87
C MET A 57 -7.61 1.27 -17.35
N GLY A 58 -7.35 0.15 -18.02
CA GLY A 58 -7.14 0.07 -19.48
C GLY A 58 -8.42 0.12 -20.31
N GLY A 59 -9.59 0.27 -19.69
CA GLY A 59 -10.87 0.41 -20.40
C GLY A 59 -11.56 -0.91 -20.77
N HIS A 60 -11.10 -2.05 -20.27
CA HIS A 60 -11.72 -3.36 -20.54
C HIS A 60 -12.93 -3.65 -19.63
N GLY A 61 -13.19 -2.77 -18.65
CA GLY A 61 -14.23 -2.93 -17.65
C GLY A 61 -13.90 -4.00 -16.60
N SER A 62 -14.83 -4.21 -15.67
CA SER A 62 -14.72 -5.23 -14.61
C SER A 62 -15.28 -6.58 -15.06
N THR A 63 -14.82 -7.63 -14.40
CA THR A 63 -15.33 -8.98 -14.57
C THR A 63 -16.83 -9.09 -14.28
N LYS A 64 -17.49 -9.98 -15.02
CA LYS A 64 -18.88 -10.39 -14.74
C LYS A 64 -18.97 -11.51 -13.70
N HIS A 65 -17.82 -12.11 -13.34
CA HIS A 65 -17.74 -13.12 -12.28
C HIS A 65 -18.18 -12.54 -10.94
N ARG A 66 -18.72 -13.38 -10.07
CA ARG A 66 -19.08 -13.01 -8.70
C ARG A 66 -18.45 -14.01 -7.76
N ALA A 67 -17.71 -13.50 -6.79
CA ALA A 67 -16.94 -14.30 -5.87
C ALA A 67 -17.83 -15.25 -5.08
N THR A 68 -17.34 -16.47 -4.87
CA THR A 68 -18.05 -17.49 -4.10
C THR A 68 -18.05 -17.24 -2.59
N SER A 69 -17.10 -16.45 -2.09
CA SER A 69 -17.00 -16.01 -0.70
C SER A 69 -16.64 -14.52 -0.64
N LEU A 70 -17.15 -13.83 0.37
CA LEU A 70 -16.85 -12.43 0.68
C LEU A 70 -16.42 -12.27 2.17
N GLU A 71 -15.93 -13.35 2.79
CA GLU A 71 -15.66 -13.43 4.24
C GLU A 71 -14.78 -12.28 4.77
N PHE A 72 -13.74 -11.89 4.03
CA PHE A 72 -12.80 -10.85 4.43
C PHE A 72 -13.11 -9.46 3.85
N VAL A 73 -14.19 -9.32 3.07
CA VAL A 73 -14.57 -8.07 2.41
C VAL A 73 -15.26 -7.13 3.39
N LYS A 74 -14.77 -5.89 3.46
CA LYS A 74 -15.27 -4.87 4.40
C LYS A 74 -15.91 -3.66 3.73
N ASN A 75 -15.78 -3.53 2.41
CA ASN A 75 -16.26 -2.39 1.65
C ASN A 75 -16.51 -2.74 0.16
N PRO A 76 -17.22 -1.88 -0.60
CA PRO A 76 -17.54 -2.16 -2.01
C PRO A 76 -16.32 -2.28 -2.94
N ILE A 77 -15.21 -1.61 -2.63
CA ILE A 77 -13.97 -1.73 -3.42
C ILE A 77 -13.38 -3.13 -3.21
N GLY A 78 -13.35 -3.60 -1.95
CA GLY A 78 -12.95 -4.96 -1.61
C GLY A 78 -13.81 -6.03 -2.30
N GLU A 79 -15.12 -5.81 -2.40
CA GLU A 79 -16.03 -6.72 -3.13
C GLU A 79 -15.67 -6.81 -4.62
N MET A 80 -15.44 -5.65 -5.26
CA MET A 80 -15.01 -5.60 -6.66
C MET A 80 -13.66 -6.32 -6.87
N ASN A 81 -12.70 -6.10 -5.97
CA ASN A 81 -11.39 -6.77 -6.03
C ASN A 81 -11.56 -8.28 -5.86
N GLU A 82 -12.38 -8.74 -4.92
CA GLU A 82 -12.61 -10.15 -4.66
C GLU A 82 -13.26 -10.85 -5.86
N HIS A 83 -14.13 -10.17 -6.62
CA HIS A 83 -14.66 -10.70 -7.86
C HIS A 83 -13.58 -10.93 -8.93
N GLU A 84 -12.64 -9.99 -9.08
CA GLU A 84 -11.51 -10.12 -10.02
C GLU A 84 -10.53 -11.23 -9.60
N VAL A 85 -10.30 -11.37 -8.30
CA VAL A 85 -9.45 -12.41 -7.70
C VAL A 85 -10.08 -13.79 -7.91
N ASP A 86 -11.33 -13.97 -7.47
CA ASP A 86 -12.01 -15.27 -7.51
C ASP A 86 -12.17 -15.78 -8.95
N ALA A 87 -12.30 -14.88 -9.93
CA ALA A 87 -12.39 -15.22 -11.36
C ALA A 87 -11.18 -16.01 -11.90
N ARG A 88 -10.04 -15.96 -11.20
CA ARG A 88 -8.77 -16.58 -11.62
C ARG A 88 -8.33 -17.73 -10.72
N ARG A 89 -9.01 -17.99 -9.60
CA ARG A 89 -8.60 -19.02 -8.62
C ARG A 89 -8.54 -20.44 -9.20
N SER A 90 -9.38 -20.75 -10.19
CA SER A 90 -9.39 -22.04 -10.87
C SER A 90 -8.24 -22.25 -11.86
N LEU A 91 -7.52 -21.19 -12.21
CA LEU A 91 -6.34 -21.26 -13.10
C LEU A 91 -5.11 -21.69 -12.30
N THR A 92 -4.13 -22.23 -13.03
CA THR A 92 -2.77 -22.43 -12.49
C THR A 92 -2.05 -21.10 -12.31
N GLY A 93 -1.08 -21.06 -11.41
CA GLY A 93 -0.29 -19.86 -11.17
C GLY A 93 0.45 -19.38 -12.43
N THR A 94 0.97 -20.31 -13.23
CA THR A 94 1.63 -20.00 -14.51
C THR A 94 0.66 -19.39 -15.54
N GLU A 95 -0.59 -19.84 -15.61
CA GLU A 95 -1.60 -19.21 -16.48
C GLU A 95 -1.93 -17.79 -16.04
N VAL A 96 -2.04 -17.55 -14.72
CA VAL A 96 -2.25 -16.21 -14.18
C VAL A 96 -1.04 -15.30 -14.43
N LEU A 97 0.18 -15.78 -14.25
CA LEU A 97 1.39 -15.02 -14.58
C LEU A 97 1.45 -14.66 -16.07
N LYS A 98 1.07 -15.58 -16.95
CA LYS A 98 0.98 -15.31 -18.38
C LYS A 98 -0.04 -14.21 -18.71
N GLU A 99 -1.23 -14.23 -18.07
CA GLU A 99 -2.21 -13.13 -18.23
C GLU A 99 -1.65 -11.82 -17.66
N PHE A 100 -0.99 -11.87 -16.50
CA PHE A 100 -0.31 -10.71 -15.89
C PHE A 100 0.64 -10.06 -16.89
N ASP A 101 1.55 -10.82 -17.49
CA ASP A 101 2.52 -10.29 -18.47
C ASP A 101 1.83 -9.63 -19.67
N GLN A 102 0.80 -10.28 -20.21
CA GLN A 102 0.04 -9.74 -21.34
C GLN A 102 -0.63 -8.41 -21.00
N VAL A 103 -1.28 -8.32 -19.84
CA VAL A 103 -1.98 -7.12 -19.38
C VAL A 103 -0.98 -6.01 -19.05
N MET A 104 0.10 -6.30 -18.34
CA MET A 104 1.12 -5.31 -17.98
C MET A 104 1.83 -4.76 -19.22
N SER A 105 2.17 -5.61 -20.21
CA SER A 105 2.71 -5.15 -21.49
C SER A 105 1.74 -4.25 -22.25
N SER A 106 0.46 -4.63 -22.33
CA SER A 106 -0.55 -3.80 -23.00
C SER A 106 -0.75 -2.47 -22.30
N ARG A 107 -0.81 -2.45 -20.96
CA ARG A 107 -0.96 -1.21 -20.18
C ARG A 107 0.25 -0.31 -20.26
N ARG A 108 1.46 -0.86 -20.23
CA ARG A 108 2.69 -0.09 -20.47
C ARG A 108 2.63 0.61 -21.82
N ALA A 109 2.39 -0.13 -22.90
CA ALA A 109 2.32 0.43 -24.24
C ALA A 109 1.26 1.52 -24.37
N GLN A 110 0.09 1.33 -23.76
CA GLN A 110 -0.94 2.37 -23.71
C GLN A 110 -0.45 3.60 -22.95
N LEU A 111 0.03 3.47 -21.71
CA LEU A 111 0.49 4.60 -20.89
C LEU A 111 1.64 5.38 -21.55
N GLU A 112 2.57 4.70 -22.21
CA GLU A 112 3.67 5.33 -22.94
C GLU A 112 3.22 6.08 -24.21
N SER A 113 2.06 5.73 -24.76
CA SER A 113 1.47 6.38 -25.94
C SER A 113 0.56 7.57 -25.62
N GLU A 114 0.08 7.68 -24.37
CA GLU A 114 -0.84 8.73 -23.95
C GLU A 114 -0.11 10.08 -23.83
N PRO A 115 -0.73 11.19 -24.24
CA PRO A 115 -0.15 12.52 -24.10
C PRO A 115 -0.25 13.01 -22.65
N GLU A 116 0.47 14.08 -22.29
CA GLU A 116 0.50 14.61 -20.92
C GLU A 116 -0.89 14.94 -20.37
N GLU A 117 -1.80 15.42 -21.22
CA GLU A 117 -3.18 15.74 -20.85
C GLU A 117 -3.97 14.53 -20.36
N TYR A 118 -3.59 13.31 -20.75
CA TYR A 118 -4.21 12.10 -20.21
C TYR A 118 -4.01 11.99 -18.70
N PHE A 119 -2.82 12.32 -18.21
CA PHE A 119 -2.44 12.16 -16.81
C PHE A 119 -3.09 13.20 -15.90
N THR A 120 -3.51 14.34 -16.45
CA THR A 120 -4.19 15.40 -15.71
C THR A 120 -5.72 15.29 -15.75
N LYS A 121 -6.28 14.35 -16.54
CA LYS A 121 -7.74 14.09 -16.57
C LYS A 121 -8.26 13.73 -15.18
N GLU A 122 -9.38 14.35 -14.81
CA GLU A 122 -10.09 14.01 -13.58
C GLU A 122 -10.66 12.59 -13.64
N THR A 123 -10.54 11.86 -12.54
CA THR A 123 -11.06 10.50 -12.38
C THR A 123 -11.45 10.23 -10.93
N MET A 124 -12.17 9.13 -10.73
CA MET A 124 -12.39 8.58 -9.39
C MET A 124 -11.21 7.67 -9.01
N THR A 125 -10.62 7.95 -7.86
CA THR A 125 -9.57 7.12 -7.24
C THR A 125 -10.11 6.43 -6.00
N PRO A 126 -9.42 5.41 -5.45
CA PRO A 126 -9.80 4.79 -4.18
C PRO A 126 -9.85 5.78 -3.00
N THR A 127 -9.14 6.91 -3.09
CA THR A 127 -9.13 7.97 -2.06
C THR A 127 -10.05 9.15 -2.39
N GLY A 128 -10.93 9.03 -3.39
CA GLY A 128 -11.84 10.09 -3.83
C GLY A 128 -11.49 10.68 -5.20
N LYS A 129 -12.03 11.86 -5.52
CA LYS A 129 -11.74 12.54 -6.79
C LYS A 129 -10.26 12.95 -6.85
N GLY A 130 -9.64 12.77 -8.01
CA GLY A 130 -8.27 13.16 -8.29
C GLY A 130 -7.99 13.11 -9.79
N THR A 131 -6.71 13.09 -10.16
CA THR A 131 -6.27 12.93 -11.56
C THR A 131 -5.88 11.48 -11.85
N VAL A 132 -5.71 11.14 -13.14
CA VAL A 132 -5.12 9.85 -13.54
C VAL A 132 -3.73 9.66 -12.94
N ALA A 133 -2.91 10.72 -12.88
CA ALA A 133 -1.61 10.68 -12.22
C ALA A 133 -1.73 10.35 -10.71
N ASP A 134 -2.71 10.91 -10.01
CA ASP A 134 -2.96 10.58 -8.60
C ASP A 134 -3.33 9.10 -8.43
N PHE A 135 -4.11 8.54 -9.37
CA PHE A 135 -4.45 7.12 -9.33
C PHE A 135 -3.22 6.25 -9.61
N LEU A 136 -2.39 6.58 -10.62
CA LEU A 136 -1.15 5.85 -10.89
C LEU A 136 -0.17 5.90 -9.71
N HIS A 137 -0.11 7.01 -8.98
CA HIS A 137 0.69 7.08 -7.75
C HIS A 137 0.15 6.15 -6.65
N ILE A 138 -1.16 5.93 -6.58
CA ILE A 138 -1.75 4.89 -5.71
C ILE A 138 -1.40 3.49 -6.24
N ARG A 139 -1.39 3.30 -7.56
CA ARG A 139 -1.01 2.01 -8.19
C ARG A 139 0.41 1.59 -7.85
N VAL A 140 1.38 2.51 -7.86
CA VAL A 140 2.77 2.19 -7.44
C VAL A 140 2.78 1.60 -6.03
N MET A 141 2.10 2.26 -5.08
CA MET A 141 2.00 1.78 -3.70
C MET A 141 1.31 0.42 -3.62
N ASP A 142 0.18 0.26 -4.29
CA ASP A 142 -0.62 -0.98 -4.25
C ASP A 142 0.15 -2.17 -4.83
N CYS A 143 0.76 -2.02 -6.01
CA CYS A 143 1.61 -3.05 -6.62
C CYS A 143 2.79 -3.39 -5.72
N TRP A 144 3.48 -2.40 -5.15
CA TRP A 144 4.65 -2.66 -4.31
C TRP A 144 4.26 -3.33 -2.99
N VAL A 145 3.15 -2.94 -2.35
CA VAL A 145 2.64 -3.61 -1.15
C VAL A 145 2.32 -5.09 -1.45
N HIS A 146 1.70 -5.37 -2.59
CA HIS A 146 1.39 -6.74 -3.00
C HIS A 146 2.62 -7.53 -3.44
N GLU A 147 3.64 -6.90 -4.01
CA GLU A 147 4.96 -7.52 -4.17
C GLU A 147 5.52 -7.96 -2.80
N GLN A 148 5.42 -7.10 -1.79
CA GLN A 148 5.87 -7.44 -0.44
C GLN A 148 5.01 -8.52 0.22
N ASP A 149 3.71 -8.59 -0.07
CA ASP A 149 2.85 -9.70 0.36
C ASP A 149 3.35 -11.04 -0.19
N ILE A 150 3.70 -11.10 -1.49
CA ILE A 150 4.26 -12.30 -2.13
C ILE A 150 5.61 -12.66 -1.53
N ARG A 151 6.51 -11.67 -1.40
CA ARG A 151 7.85 -11.85 -0.83
C ARG A 151 7.80 -12.41 0.58
N ARG A 152 6.96 -11.86 1.45
CA ARG A 152 6.80 -12.35 2.84
C ARG A 152 6.20 -13.75 2.89
N ALA A 153 5.18 -14.04 2.09
CA ALA A 153 4.56 -15.37 2.00
C ALA A 153 5.57 -16.46 1.61
N LEU A 154 6.54 -16.13 0.76
CA LEU A 154 7.56 -17.05 0.26
C LEU A 154 8.92 -16.94 0.98
N ASN A 155 9.03 -16.06 1.98
CA ASN A 155 10.28 -15.76 2.69
C ASN A 155 11.42 -15.34 1.74
N ILE A 156 11.12 -14.50 0.75
CA ILE A 156 12.07 -13.96 -0.23
C ILE A 156 12.30 -12.47 0.04
N ALA A 157 13.51 -12.07 0.44
CA ALA A 157 13.85 -10.66 0.62
C ALA A 157 13.92 -9.89 -0.72
N GLY A 158 13.77 -8.56 -0.70
CA GLY A 158 13.95 -7.72 -1.88
C GLY A 158 13.00 -6.51 -1.95
N ASN A 159 13.49 -5.43 -2.56
CA ASN A 159 12.75 -4.19 -2.82
C ASN A 159 12.21 -3.43 -1.61
N GLN A 160 12.62 -3.75 -0.39
CA GLN A 160 12.26 -2.96 0.79
C GLN A 160 12.93 -1.56 0.82
N ASN A 161 13.98 -1.35 0.03
CA ASN A 161 14.70 -0.07 -0.10
C ASN A 161 14.58 0.56 -1.50
N SER A 162 13.59 0.14 -2.30
CA SER A 162 13.41 0.66 -3.65
C SER A 162 12.79 2.06 -3.64
N ALA A 163 12.84 2.75 -4.78
CA ALA A 163 12.17 4.05 -4.91
C ALA A 163 10.63 3.94 -4.78
N SER A 164 10.04 2.78 -5.11
CA SER A 164 8.62 2.50 -4.83
C SER A 164 8.35 2.31 -3.33
N ALA A 165 9.33 1.80 -2.57
CA ALA A 165 9.26 1.73 -1.11
C ALA A 165 9.27 3.14 -0.50
N GLU A 166 10.18 4.02 -0.95
CA GLU A 166 10.23 5.44 -0.56
C GLU A 166 8.87 6.13 -0.82
N LEU A 167 8.34 6.00 -2.04
CA LEU A 167 7.04 6.57 -2.42
C LEU A 167 5.89 6.04 -1.56
N THR A 168 5.90 4.74 -1.27
CA THR A 168 4.87 4.08 -0.44
C THR A 168 4.91 4.58 1.00
N VAL A 169 6.09 4.60 1.61
CA VAL A 169 6.28 5.10 2.99
C VAL A 169 5.85 6.56 3.07
N ASP A 170 6.29 7.41 2.14
CA ASP A 170 5.89 8.82 2.10
C ASP A 170 4.38 9.01 1.97
N ARG A 171 3.73 8.18 1.15
CA ARG A 171 2.27 8.24 0.98
C ARG A 171 1.55 7.87 2.27
N LEU A 172 1.96 6.81 2.95
CA LEU A 172 1.36 6.37 4.20
C LEU A 172 1.60 7.39 5.33
N CYS A 173 2.80 7.98 5.40
CA CYS A 173 3.14 9.02 6.36
C CYS A 173 2.18 10.22 6.34
N ARG A 174 1.63 10.57 5.17
CA ARG A 174 0.65 11.67 5.03
C ARG A 174 -0.64 11.46 5.84
N THR A 175 -0.94 10.21 6.24
CA THR A 175 -2.13 9.87 7.03
C THR A 175 -1.84 9.85 8.54
N LEU A 176 -0.57 9.86 8.96
CA LEU A 176 -0.18 9.84 10.38
C LEU A 176 -0.84 10.94 11.22
N PRO A 177 -1.06 12.18 10.73
CA PRO A 177 -1.77 13.19 11.52
C PRO A 177 -3.19 12.76 11.91
N ILE A 178 -3.91 12.07 11.04
CA ILE A 178 -5.25 11.54 11.37
C ILE A 178 -5.14 10.44 12.44
N VAL A 179 -4.12 9.59 12.36
CA VAL A 179 -3.85 8.55 13.36
C VAL A 179 -3.59 9.18 14.73
N VAL A 180 -2.64 10.12 14.80
CA VAL A 180 -2.21 10.76 16.05
C VAL A 180 -3.32 11.63 16.64
N GLY A 181 -3.85 12.59 15.88
CA GLY A 181 -4.81 13.56 16.41
C GLY A 181 -6.20 12.96 16.62
N LYS A 182 -6.77 12.34 15.58
CA LYS A 182 -8.18 11.92 15.61
C LYS A 182 -8.38 10.55 16.24
N ARG A 183 -7.56 9.55 15.87
CA ARG A 183 -7.79 8.16 16.29
C ARG A 183 -7.18 7.84 17.64
N ALA A 184 -5.97 8.32 17.90
CA ALA A 184 -5.27 8.12 19.17
C ALA A 184 -5.56 9.22 20.22
N ALA A 185 -6.24 10.29 19.80
CA ALA A 185 -6.67 11.40 20.65
C ALA A 185 -5.51 12.03 21.44
N THR A 186 -4.41 12.35 20.75
CA THR A 186 -3.30 13.11 21.36
C THR A 186 -3.82 14.44 21.94
N PRO A 187 -3.43 14.82 23.17
CA PRO A 187 -3.92 16.03 23.81
C PRO A 187 -3.59 17.31 23.03
N GLU A 188 -4.48 18.30 23.12
CA GLU A 188 -4.28 19.64 22.54
C GLU A 188 -2.97 20.26 23.04
N GLY A 189 -2.23 20.92 22.14
CA GLY A 189 -0.94 21.54 22.44
C GLY A 189 0.23 20.57 22.60
N SER A 190 -0.01 19.26 22.56
CA SER A 190 1.05 18.25 22.69
C SER A 190 1.66 17.88 21.34
N SER A 191 2.91 17.40 21.41
CA SER A 191 3.66 16.93 20.24
C SER A 191 4.13 15.49 20.41
N VAL A 192 4.24 14.77 19.30
CA VAL A 192 4.78 13.40 19.24
C VAL A 192 5.78 13.28 18.09
N ILE A 193 6.67 12.29 18.15
CA ILE A 193 7.54 11.94 17.03
C ILE A 193 7.34 10.47 16.65
N ILE A 194 7.16 10.21 15.36
CA ILE A 194 7.17 8.87 14.79
C ILE A 194 8.51 8.65 14.09
N HIS A 195 9.28 7.69 14.59
CA HIS A 195 10.58 7.28 14.08
C HIS A 195 10.42 6.01 13.25
N ILE A 196 10.52 6.16 11.94
CA ILE A 196 10.60 5.05 10.99
C ILE A 196 12.07 4.83 10.69
N THR A 197 12.58 3.67 11.11
CA THR A 197 13.97 3.28 10.87
C THR A 197 14.09 2.46 9.58
N GLY A 198 15.33 2.16 9.18
CA GLY A 198 15.63 1.56 7.88
C GLY A 198 14.84 0.28 7.54
N PRO A 199 14.77 -0.10 6.26
CA PRO A 199 15.52 0.44 5.13
C PRO A 199 15.12 1.85 4.68
N ILE A 200 13.88 2.28 4.87
CA ILE A 200 13.42 3.65 4.59
C ILE A 200 13.34 4.44 5.89
N VAL A 201 14.14 5.50 6.02
CA VAL A 201 14.21 6.29 7.26
C VAL A 201 13.31 7.52 7.15
N ARG A 202 12.46 7.75 8.15
CA ARG A 202 11.68 8.98 8.33
C ARG A 202 11.60 9.34 9.80
N GLU A 203 11.62 10.63 10.08
CA GLU A 203 11.26 11.19 11.38
C GLU A 203 10.09 12.15 11.14
N ILE A 204 8.95 11.90 11.78
CA ILE A 204 7.72 12.68 11.58
C ILE A 204 7.30 13.29 12.90
N ALA A 205 7.58 14.58 13.06
CA ALA A 205 7.12 15.38 14.19
C ALA A 205 5.68 15.88 13.93
N ILE A 206 4.77 15.63 14.88
CA ILE A 206 3.35 15.97 14.76
C ILE A 206 2.89 16.71 16.02
N THR A 207 2.29 17.89 15.84
CA THR A 207 1.72 18.71 16.93
C THR A 207 0.22 18.86 16.75
N VAL A 208 -0.54 18.78 17.84
CA VAL A 208 -1.98 19.06 17.85
C VAL A 208 -2.22 20.53 18.16
N VAL A 209 -2.78 21.26 17.18
CA VAL A 209 -3.11 22.68 17.31
C VAL A 209 -4.53 22.92 16.80
N ASN A 210 -5.35 23.60 17.59
CA ASN A 210 -6.75 23.89 17.30
C ASN A 210 -7.56 22.62 16.97
N GLY A 211 -7.33 21.53 17.72
CA GLY A 211 -7.96 20.24 17.54
C GLY A 211 -7.52 19.46 16.30
N ARG A 212 -6.45 19.89 15.62
CA ARG A 212 -5.90 19.22 14.43
C ARG A 212 -4.43 18.89 14.61
N ALA A 213 -4.09 17.62 14.45
CA ALA A 213 -2.71 17.18 14.31
C ALA A 213 -2.16 17.63 12.95
N THR A 214 -0.96 18.20 12.96
CA THR A 214 -0.24 18.71 11.79
C THR A 214 1.22 18.29 11.86
N VAL A 215 1.81 17.89 10.74
CA VAL A 215 3.26 17.63 10.65
C VAL A 215 3.99 18.98 10.73
N VAL A 216 5.04 19.07 11.53
CA VAL A 216 5.84 20.28 11.73
C VAL A 216 7.31 20.01 11.45
N ASP A 217 8.04 21.02 10.97
CA ASP A 217 9.47 20.89 10.66
C ASP A 217 10.34 20.79 11.92
N SER A 218 9.87 21.37 13.03
CA SER A 218 10.54 21.32 14.33
C SER A 218 9.54 21.45 15.46
N LEU A 219 9.81 20.79 16.59
CA LEU A 219 9.02 20.95 17.81
C LEU A 219 9.49 22.15 18.62
N ASN A 220 8.55 22.88 19.23
CA ASN A 220 8.86 23.96 20.17
C ASN A 220 9.18 23.44 21.58
N ASP A 221 8.57 22.31 21.95
CA ASP A 221 8.68 21.64 23.24
C ASP A 221 9.04 20.16 23.04
N SER A 222 9.53 19.50 24.10
CA SER A 222 9.79 18.06 24.05
C SER A 222 8.53 17.26 23.70
N PRO A 223 8.62 16.23 22.84
CA PRO A 223 7.47 15.40 22.54
C PRO A 223 7.04 14.64 23.79
N ILE A 224 5.72 14.49 23.98
CA ILE A 224 5.18 13.68 25.07
C ILE A 224 5.31 12.18 24.78
N MET A 225 5.46 11.80 23.51
CA MET A 225 5.56 10.41 23.06
C MET A 225 6.46 10.32 21.83
N GLU A 226 7.32 9.31 21.82
CA GLU A 226 8.09 8.90 20.65
C GLU A 226 7.83 7.41 20.35
N LEU A 227 7.50 7.10 19.10
CA LEU A 227 7.20 5.74 18.63
C LEU A 227 8.23 5.31 17.58
N PHE A 228 8.84 4.15 17.77
CA PHE A 228 9.91 3.62 16.93
C PHE A 228 9.52 2.30 16.31
N PHE A 229 9.75 2.11 15.02
CA PHE A 229 9.68 0.83 14.32
C PHE A 229 10.44 0.91 12.99
N ASP A 230 10.74 -0.23 12.36
CA ASP A 230 11.33 -0.24 11.01
C ASP A 230 10.26 -0.01 9.93
N SER A 231 10.68 0.44 8.75
CA SER A 231 9.78 0.74 7.63
C SER A 231 8.95 -0.45 7.13
N ASN A 232 9.40 -1.70 7.29
CA ASN A 232 8.57 -2.86 6.94
C ASN A 232 7.47 -3.07 7.96
N THR A 233 7.81 -3.01 9.25
CA THR A 233 6.81 -3.06 10.33
C THR A 233 5.79 -1.93 10.19
N PHE A 234 6.22 -0.71 9.84
CA PHE A 234 5.32 0.40 9.53
C PHE A 234 4.33 0.04 8.42
N VAL A 235 4.82 -0.43 7.28
CA VAL A 235 3.97 -0.77 6.12
C VAL A 235 3.01 -1.90 6.48
N GLU A 236 3.45 -2.97 7.13
CA GLU A 236 2.58 -4.08 7.51
C GLU A 236 1.46 -3.63 8.45
N LEU A 237 1.76 -2.79 9.45
CA LEU A 237 0.75 -2.21 10.34
C LEU A 237 -0.20 -1.26 9.59
N ALA A 238 0.35 -0.35 8.79
CA ALA A 238 -0.41 0.66 8.06
C ALA A 238 -1.31 0.06 6.98
N THR A 239 -0.96 -1.12 6.47
CA THR A 239 -1.75 -1.88 5.48
C THR A 239 -2.55 -3.03 6.09
N GLY A 240 -2.55 -3.16 7.42
CA GLY A 240 -3.34 -4.15 8.15
C GLY A 240 -2.92 -5.61 7.93
N ARG A 241 -1.68 -5.86 7.50
CA ARG A 241 -1.12 -7.22 7.32
C ARG A 241 -0.77 -7.89 8.64
N ILE A 242 -0.52 -7.08 9.67
CA ILE A 242 -0.30 -7.51 11.04
C ILE A 242 -1.00 -6.56 12.00
N THR A 243 -1.35 -7.07 13.17
CA THR A 243 -1.81 -6.29 14.31
C THR A 243 -0.63 -5.71 15.10
N ALA A 244 -0.88 -4.66 15.89
CA ALA A 244 0.11 -4.12 16.82
C ALA A 244 0.60 -5.19 17.82
N GLN A 245 -0.28 -6.11 18.23
CA GLN A 245 0.03 -7.20 19.14
C GLN A 245 0.99 -8.23 18.52
N GLU A 246 0.78 -8.61 17.26
CA GLU A 246 1.71 -9.49 16.51
C GLU A 246 3.07 -8.80 16.25
N ALA A 247 3.07 -7.47 16.20
CA ALA A 247 4.25 -6.66 16.00
C ALA A 247 4.98 -6.25 17.29
N LEU A 248 4.53 -6.68 18.48
CA LEU A 248 5.00 -6.17 19.78
C LEU A 248 6.54 -6.07 19.94
N PRO A 249 7.36 -7.06 19.53
CA PRO A 249 8.82 -6.93 19.66
C PRO A 249 9.47 -6.01 18.62
N ARG A 250 8.70 -5.49 17.65
CA ARG A 250 9.16 -4.72 16.48
C ARG A 250 8.85 -3.24 16.57
N TRP A 251 8.18 -2.79 17.64
CA TRP A 251 7.99 -1.38 17.92
C TRP A 251 8.31 -1.05 19.38
N LYS A 252 8.66 0.20 19.63
CA LYS A 252 8.99 0.71 20.97
C LYS A 252 8.37 2.08 21.17
N VAL A 253 7.92 2.36 22.39
CA VAL A 253 7.46 3.69 22.80
C VAL A 253 8.38 4.25 23.88
N SER A 254 8.62 5.57 23.83
CA SER A 254 9.22 6.38 24.89
C SER A 254 8.25 7.50 25.28
N GLY A 255 8.25 7.93 26.55
CA GLY A 255 7.31 8.93 27.06
C GLY A 255 5.96 8.32 27.46
N ASP A 256 4.86 8.87 26.97
CA ASP A 256 3.49 8.40 27.20
C ASP A 256 3.23 7.08 26.47
N THR A 257 3.37 5.96 27.20
CA THR A 257 3.18 4.59 26.68
C THR A 257 1.74 4.32 26.27
N ASP A 258 0.77 4.82 27.03
CA ASP A 258 -0.65 4.60 26.74
C ASP A 258 -1.04 5.29 25.43
N LEU A 259 -0.52 6.49 25.18
CA LEU A 259 -0.69 7.16 23.89
C LEU A 259 0.01 6.40 22.76
N GLY A 260 1.24 5.93 22.98
CA GLY A 260 1.95 5.14 21.98
C GLY A 260 1.21 3.87 21.57
N GLU A 261 0.62 3.16 22.54
CA GLU A 261 -0.25 2.01 22.30
C GLU A 261 -1.50 2.37 21.50
N ARG A 262 -2.16 3.49 21.81
CA ARG A 262 -3.30 3.97 21.01
C ARG A 262 -2.87 4.31 19.58
N VAL A 263 -1.72 4.95 19.38
CA VAL A 263 -1.20 5.30 18.05
C VAL A 263 -0.93 4.04 17.22
N VAL A 264 -0.17 3.07 17.74
CA VAL A 264 0.18 1.87 16.98
C VAL A 264 -1.06 1.01 16.66
N ASN A 265 -2.03 0.92 17.58
CA ASN A 265 -3.30 0.23 17.31
C ASN A 265 -4.19 0.95 16.28
N ALA A 266 -4.03 2.27 16.13
CA ALA A 266 -4.78 3.08 15.19
C ALA A 266 -4.09 3.27 13.82
N ILE A 267 -2.88 2.73 13.64
CA ILE A 267 -2.04 2.94 12.45
C ILE A 267 -2.68 2.39 11.18
N ASN A 268 -3.46 1.31 11.22
CA ASN A 268 -4.03 0.73 10.01
C ASN A 268 -4.83 1.78 9.19
N MET A 269 -4.36 2.05 7.97
CA MET A 269 -4.86 3.12 7.08
C MET A 269 -5.71 2.54 5.95
N MET A 270 -5.72 1.23 5.78
CA MET A 270 -6.43 0.50 4.73
C MET A 270 -7.66 -0.19 5.32
N ILE A 271 -8.74 -0.29 4.53
CA ILE A 271 -10.01 -0.91 4.93
C ILE A 271 -10.29 -2.10 4.02
#